data_AF-A0A1L9S632-F1
#
_entry.id   AF-A0A1L9S632-F1
#
_cell.length_a   1.000
_cell.length_b   1.000
_cell.length_c   1.000
_cell.angle_alpha   90.00
_cell.angle_beta   90.00
_cell.angle_gamma   90.00
#
_symmetry.space_group_name_H-M   'P 1'
#
loop_
_entity.id
_entity.type
_entity.pdbx_description
1 polymer ?
#
loop_
_entity_poly.entity_id
_entity_poly.type
_entity_poly.pdbx_seq_one_letter_code
_entity_poly.pdbx_strand_id
1 'polypeptide(L)'
;MEEYYAQRARIPGTLLISESVSISHAVPRAMTMEEIQKTAGEFGRAARNAMRAGFDAVEIHAANGYLIDQFLQDTANVRTDAYGGSVENRARFALEVVRAVVEAIGADRTALRLSPWSRVAGMGMQDPIPQLTHLIREVNALGRLAYLHLTESRIHGFTDIDAPDAETLDFAVALWDGPVLLAGGYSADSARQVVDGKFRDKDVVVVFGRYFISNPDLPFRIKAGVALTPYRRETFYTHSREGYTDYAFSGEFLAATPCVA
;
A
#
# COMPACT_ATOMS: atom_id res chain seq x y z
N MET A 1 -9.80 27.41 0.97
CA MET A 1 -9.00 26.17 0.98
C MET A 1 -7.61 26.42 1.56
N GLU A 2 -6.91 27.49 1.16
CA GLU A 2 -5.62 27.91 1.76
C GLU A 2 -5.72 28.23 3.26
N GLU A 3 -6.76 28.92 3.72
CA GLU A 3 -6.93 29.25 5.15
C GLU A 3 -7.14 28.01 6.05
N TYR A 4 -7.72 26.93 5.51
CA TYR A 4 -7.96 25.69 6.25
C TYR A 4 -6.65 24.94 6.55
N TYR A 5 -5.71 24.95 5.59
CA TYR A 5 -4.38 24.35 5.78
C TYR A 5 -3.44 25.25 6.58
N ALA A 6 -3.56 26.58 6.45
CA ALA A 6 -2.79 27.53 7.25
C ALA A 6 -3.06 27.43 8.76
N GLN A 7 -4.28 27.06 9.17
CA GLN A 7 -4.63 26.87 10.58
C GLN A 7 -4.04 25.58 11.19
N ARG A 8 -3.86 24.51 10.40
CA ARG A 8 -3.29 23.24 10.89
C ARG A 8 -1.76 23.16 10.86
N ALA A 9 -1.09 24.06 10.14
CA ALA A 9 0.36 24.22 10.18
C ALA A 9 0.91 24.69 11.55
N ARG A 10 0.04 25.01 12.52
CA ARG A 10 0.43 25.43 13.89
C ARG A 10 0.54 24.27 14.89
N ILE A 11 0.35 23.02 14.47
CA ILE A 11 0.56 21.85 15.32
C ILE A 11 1.94 21.24 15.02
N PRO A 12 2.90 21.28 15.97
CA PRO A 12 4.20 20.64 15.78
C PRO A 12 4.01 19.14 15.50
N GLY A 13 4.48 18.67 14.34
CA GLY A 13 4.55 17.24 14.00
C GLY A 13 3.46 16.67 13.07
N THR A 14 2.70 17.48 12.34
CA THR A 14 1.78 16.93 11.34
C THR A 14 2.46 16.78 9.98
N LEU A 15 2.84 15.55 9.62
CA LEU A 15 3.16 15.19 8.23
C LEU A 15 1.82 14.99 7.49
N LEU A 16 1.42 15.97 6.67
CA LEU A 16 0.30 15.84 5.76
C LEU A 16 0.84 15.47 4.39
N ILE A 17 0.61 14.25 3.93
CA ILE A 17 0.71 13.93 2.51
C ILE A 17 -0.70 13.60 2.04
N SER A 18 -1.41 14.65 1.68
CA SER A 18 -2.54 14.62 0.76
C SER A 18 -2.02 15.29 -0.51
N GLU A 19 -1.90 14.54 -1.61
CA GLU A 19 -1.34 15.00 -2.89
C GLU A 19 -2.12 16.18 -3.53
N SER A 20 -3.19 16.67 -2.90
CA SER A 20 -3.90 17.88 -3.31
C SER A 20 -3.33 19.19 -2.75
N VAL A 21 -2.30 19.14 -1.91
CA VAL A 21 -1.58 20.34 -1.45
C VAL A 21 -0.20 20.36 -2.09
N SER A 22 -0.01 21.26 -3.06
CA SER A 22 1.32 21.72 -3.48
C SER A 22 1.96 22.47 -2.31
N ILE A 23 2.51 21.72 -1.35
CA ILE A 23 3.39 22.29 -0.34
C ILE A 23 4.67 22.64 -1.10
N SER A 24 5.04 23.93 -1.13
CA SER A 24 6.39 24.34 -1.52
C SER A 24 7.38 23.40 -0.83
N HIS A 25 8.10 22.56 -1.58
CA HIS A 25 8.87 21.43 -1.04
C HIS A 25 9.81 21.90 0.07
N ALA A 26 9.36 21.83 1.32
CA ALA A 26 10.22 22.04 2.47
C ALA A 26 11.23 20.89 2.42
N VAL A 27 12.53 21.23 2.39
CA VAL A 27 13.58 20.22 2.42
C VAL A 27 13.43 19.44 3.73
N PRO A 28 13.18 18.12 3.68
CA PRO A 28 12.99 17.33 4.90
C PRO A 28 14.29 17.27 5.69
N ARG A 29 14.18 17.24 7.01
CA ARG A 29 15.32 16.97 7.90
C ARG A 29 15.47 15.46 8.08
N ALA A 30 16.68 14.95 7.93
CA ALA A 30 16.98 13.56 8.23
C ALA A 30 16.68 13.24 9.71
N MET A 31 16.00 12.12 9.95
CA MET A 31 15.71 11.62 11.30
C MET A 31 17.02 11.24 12.02
N THR A 32 17.09 11.46 13.32
CA THR A 32 18.14 10.88 14.17
C THR A 32 17.88 9.38 14.38
N MET A 33 18.90 8.62 14.80
CA MET A 33 18.71 7.20 15.10
C MET A 33 17.68 6.96 16.21
N GLU A 34 17.63 7.84 17.22
CA GLU A 34 16.63 7.79 18.29
C GLU A 34 15.22 8.04 17.74
N GLU A 35 15.05 9.00 16.84
CA GLU A 35 13.78 9.26 16.17
C GLU A 35 13.31 8.05 15.36
N ILE A 36 14.22 7.39 14.64
CA ILE A 36 13.91 6.18 13.85
C ILE A 36 13.37 5.07 14.76
N GLN A 37 14.08 4.77 15.85
CA GLN A 37 13.70 3.72 16.80
C GLN A 37 12.37 4.05 17.50
N LYS A 38 12.20 5.31 17.91
CA LYS A 38 10.94 5.79 18.50
C LYS A 38 9.80 5.62 17.51
N THR A 39 9.97 6.04 16.26
CA THR A 39 8.95 5.90 15.22
C THR A 39 8.60 4.44 14.96
N ALA A 40 9.56 3.52 14.92
CA ALA A 40 9.27 2.08 14.81
C ALA A 40 8.36 1.59 15.95
N GLY A 41 8.65 1.99 17.19
CA GLY A 41 7.78 1.68 18.35
C GLY A 41 6.38 2.31 18.26
N GLU A 42 6.25 3.47 17.61
CA GLU A 42 4.97 4.13 17.39
C GLU A 42 4.06 3.37 16.41
N PHE A 43 4.61 2.68 15.42
CA PHE A 43 3.84 1.75 14.58
C PHE A 43 3.23 0.61 15.39
N GLY A 44 3.99 -0.01 16.30
CA GLY A 44 3.46 -1.03 17.21
C GLY A 44 2.35 -0.50 18.12
N ARG A 45 2.50 0.74 18.63
CA ARG A 45 1.43 1.41 19.40
C ARG A 45 0.19 1.68 18.53
N ALA A 46 0.36 2.13 17.30
CA ALA A 46 -0.75 2.36 16.37
C ALA A 46 -1.48 1.04 16.06
N ALA A 47 -0.76 -0.06 15.87
CA ALA A 47 -1.34 -1.37 15.65
C ALA A 47 -2.20 -1.84 16.84
N ARG A 48 -1.75 -1.66 18.09
CA ARG A 48 -2.58 -1.95 19.27
C ARG A 48 -3.85 -1.11 19.31
N ASN A 49 -3.77 0.15 18.91
CA ASN A 49 -4.95 1.01 18.84
C ASN A 49 -5.94 0.54 17.77
N ALA A 50 -5.45 0.06 16.62
CA ALA A 50 -6.29 -0.54 15.59
C ALA A 50 -7.03 -1.78 16.12
N MET A 51 -6.33 -2.68 16.83
CA MET A 51 -6.99 -3.85 17.46
C MET A 51 -8.07 -3.42 18.46
N ARG A 52 -7.82 -2.39 19.28
CA ARG A 52 -8.81 -1.85 20.22
C ARG A 52 -10.03 -1.23 19.53
N ALA A 53 -9.85 -0.71 18.31
CA ALA A 53 -10.93 -0.18 17.50
C ALA A 53 -11.73 -1.27 16.75
N GLY A 54 -11.31 -2.53 16.82
CA GLY A 54 -12.01 -3.67 16.22
C GLY A 54 -11.56 -4.02 14.80
N PHE A 55 -10.40 -3.53 14.33
CA PHE A 55 -9.81 -3.99 13.07
C PHE A 55 -9.33 -5.44 13.18
N ASP A 56 -9.53 -6.24 12.14
CA ASP A 56 -9.08 -7.62 12.07
C ASP A 56 -7.56 -7.75 11.92
N ALA A 57 -6.95 -6.82 11.18
CA ALA A 57 -5.52 -6.82 10.86
C ALA A 57 -5.02 -5.39 10.57
N VAL A 58 -3.69 -5.24 10.45
CA VAL A 58 -3.01 -3.99 10.05
C VAL A 58 -2.07 -4.24 8.89
N GLU A 59 -2.15 -3.39 7.87
CA GLU A 59 -1.20 -3.35 6.76
C GLU A 59 -0.16 -2.25 6.96
N ILE A 60 1.12 -2.63 6.99
CA ILE A 60 2.26 -1.71 7.05
C ILE A 60 2.50 -1.15 5.65
N HIS A 61 2.39 0.18 5.52
CA HIS A 61 2.62 0.85 4.25
C HIS A 61 4.13 1.13 4.02
N ALA A 62 4.78 0.26 3.25
CA ALA A 62 6.19 0.37 2.84
C ALA A 62 6.32 0.55 1.32
N ALA A 63 5.52 1.46 0.77
CA ALA A 63 5.33 1.64 -0.67
C ALA A 63 5.10 3.12 -1.01
N ASN A 64 5.01 3.43 -2.31
CA ASN A 64 4.60 4.70 -2.89
C ASN A 64 5.38 5.92 -2.41
N GLY A 65 6.66 5.75 -2.05
CA GLY A 65 7.53 6.84 -1.62
C GLY A 65 7.21 7.43 -0.25
N TYR A 66 6.40 6.74 0.57
CA TYR A 66 6.22 7.11 1.98
C TYR A 66 7.44 6.72 2.82
N LEU A 67 7.42 7.11 4.10
CA LEU A 67 8.59 7.06 4.99
C LEU A 67 9.37 5.73 4.95
N ILE A 68 8.70 4.58 5.04
CA ILE A 68 9.40 3.29 5.03
C ILE A 68 10.06 3.03 3.66
N ASP A 69 9.38 3.36 2.56
CA ASP A 69 9.90 3.22 1.20
C ASP A 69 11.09 4.16 0.95
N GLN A 70 11.05 5.37 1.51
CA GLN A 70 12.18 6.31 1.48
C GLN A 70 13.44 5.73 2.15
N PHE A 71 13.31 4.91 3.19
CA PHE A 71 14.44 4.21 3.80
C PHE A 71 14.94 3.05 2.94
N LEU A 72 14.04 2.33 2.25
CA LEU A 72 14.40 1.19 1.42
C LEU A 72 15.19 1.58 0.17
N GLN A 73 14.89 2.74 -0.41
CA GLN A 73 15.45 3.14 -1.70
C GLN A 73 16.69 4.03 -1.57
N ASP A 74 17.73 3.75 -2.34
CA ASP A 74 18.98 4.51 -2.41
C ASP A 74 18.82 5.87 -3.10
N THR A 75 17.73 6.07 -3.85
CA THR A 75 17.36 7.36 -4.43
C THR A 75 16.96 8.40 -3.38
N ALA A 76 16.51 7.96 -2.20
CA ALA A 76 16.13 8.83 -1.08
C ALA A 76 17.01 8.65 0.16
N ASN A 77 17.43 7.41 0.46
CA ASN A 77 18.25 7.10 1.61
C ASN A 77 19.75 7.20 1.29
N VAL A 78 20.29 8.41 1.47
CA VAL A 78 21.72 8.71 1.35
C VAL A 78 22.45 8.67 2.71
N ARG A 79 21.88 8.00 3.72
CA ARG A 79 22.50 7.91 5.05
C ARG A 79 23.78 7.07 5.02
N THR A 80 24.70 7.40 5.92
CA THR A 80 25.97 6.69 6.13
C THR A 80 26.05 5.96 7.48
N ASP A 81 24.96 5.99 8.26
CA ASP A 81 24.86 5.28 9.53
C ASP A 81 24.24 3.88 9.37
N ALA A 82 23.86 3.25 10.48
CA ALA A 82 23.31 1.90 10.49
C ALA A 82 21.97 1.75 9.74
N TYR A 83 21.36 2.84 9.26
CA TYR A 83 20.10 2.81 8.51
C TYR A 83 20.28 3.16 7.02
N GLY A 84 21.51 3.26 6.49
CA GLY A 84 21.75 3.44 5.06
C GLY A 84 23.06 2.84 4.53
N GLY A 85 23.37 3.11 3.27
CA GLY A 85 24.58 2.65 2.58
C GLY A 85 24.47 1.24 1.99
N SER A 86 24.08 0.24 2.79
CA SER A 86 23.91 -1.16 2.34
C SER A 86 22.45 -1.58 2.23
N VAL A 87 22.19 -2.69 1.53
CA VAL A 87 20.85 -3.28 1.39
C VAL A 87 20.25 -3.62 2.77
N GLU A 88 21.06 -4.20 3.65
CA GLU A 88 20.67 -4.60 5.01
C GLU A 88 20.35 -3.38 5.87
N ASN A 89 21.19 -2.34 5.78
CA ASN A 89 20.99 -1.11 6.55
C ASN A 89 19.74 -0.35 6.09
N ARG A 90 19.49 -0.26 4.77
CA ARG A 90 18.26 0.35 4.23
C ARG A 90 17.00 -0.42 4.63
N ALA A 91 17.07 -1.75 4.73
CA ALA A 91 15.96 -2.58 5.19
C ALA A 91 15.71 -2.49 6.70
N ARG A 92 16.70 -2.04 7.49
CA ARG A 92 16.66 -2.10 8.96
C ARG A 92 15.43 -1.44 9.56
N PHE A 93 15.08 -0.23 9.10
CA PHE A 93 13.92 0.49 9.63
C PHE A 93 12.60 -0.25 9.33
N ALA A 94 12.42 -0.73 8.09
CA ALA A 94 11.25 -1.52 7.72
C ALA A 94 11.12 -2.78 8.60
N LEU A 95 12.23 -3.48 8.84
CA LEU A 95 12.26 -4.68 9.69
C LEU A 95 11.96 -4.37 11.16
N GLU A 96 12.44 -3.24 11.69
CA GLU A 96 12.10 -2.79 13.04
C GLU A 96 10.60 -2.45 13.17
N VAL A 97 10.01 -1.80 12.16
CA VAL A 97 8.57 -1.55 12.10
C VAL A 97 7.79 -2.86 12.08
N VAL A 98 8.15 -3.80 11.19
CA VAL A 98 7.48 -5.11 11.11
C VAL A 98 7.58 -5.84 12.44
N ARG A 99 8.76 -5.90 13.07
CA ARG A 99 8.93 -6.52 14.39
C ARG A 99 8.04 -5.88 15.45
N ALA A 100 8.01 -4.55 15.53
CA ALA A 100 7.20 -3.84 16.51
C ALA A 100 5.69 -4.07 16.33
N VAL A 101 5.21 -4.20 15.09
CA VAL A 101 3.81 -4.50 14.80
C VAL A 101 3.50 -5.98 15.08
N VAL A 102 4.35 -6.90 14.66
CA VAL A 102 4.20 -8.34 14.94
C VAL A 102 4.20 -8.60 16.45
N GLU A 103 5.09 -7.98 17.23
CA GLU A 103 5.08 -8.08 18.69
C GLU A 103 3.78 -7.54 19.30
N ALA A 104 3.23 -6.47 18.71
CA ALA A 104 2.03 -5.82 19.21
C ALA A 104 0.73 -6.60 18.96
N ILE A 105 0.59 -7.25 17.80
CA ILE A 105 -0.70 -7.82 17.35
C ILE A 105 -0.61 -9.24 16.79
N GLY A 106 0.59 -9.82 16.63
CA GLY A 106 0.81 -11.13 16.01
C GLY A 106 1.06 -11.04 14.50
N ALA A 107 1.84 -11.99 13.97
CA ALA A 107 2.18 -12.06 12.54
C ALA A 107 0.95 -12.33 11.67
N ASP A 108 0.04 -13.19 12.12
CA ASP A 108 -1.21 -13.56 11.46
C ASP A 108 -2.19 -12.39 11.28
N ARG A 109 -1.99 -11.27 11.99
CA ARG A 109 -2.75 -10.01 11.85
C ARG A 109 -1.93 -8.85 11.30
N THR A 110 -0.70 -9.12 10.87
CA THR A 110 0.22 -8.13 10.29
C THR A 110 0.40 -8.39 8.81
N ALA A 111 0.25 -7.36 8.00
CA ALA A 111 0.53 -7.40 6.56
C ALA A 111 1.55 -6.34 6.15
N LEU A 112 2.17 -6.51 4.99
CA LEU A 112 3.15 -5.59 4.43
C LEU A 112 2.78 -5.21 3.00
N ARG A 113 2.83 -3.92 2.67
CA ARG A 113 2.63 -3.44 1.31
C ARG A 113 3.90 -2.85 0.71
N LEU A 114 4.27 -3.29 -0.50
CA LEU A 114 5.44 -2.84 -1.27
C LEU A 114 5.04 -2.37 -2.69
N SER A 115 5.87 -1.51 -3.28
CA SER A 115 5.72 -1.04 -4.66
C SER A 115 7.06 -1.08 -5.40
N PRO A 116 7.57 -2.27 -5.76
CA PRO A 116 8.96 -2.47 -6.20
C PRO A 116 9.46 -1.54 -7.29
N TRP A 117 8.58 -1.24 -8.25
CA TRP A 117 8.92 -0.53 -9.48
C TRP A 117 8.37 0.91 -9.53
N SER A 118 7.74 1.37 -8.45
CA SER A 118 7.09 2.67 -8.43
C SER A 118 8.12 3.80 -8.40
N ARG A 119 7.86 4.83 -9.21
CA ARG A 119 8.67 6.05 -9.31
C ARG A 119 8.03 7.25 -8.60
N VAL A 120 6.92 7.01 -7.89
CA VAL A 120 6.16 8.04 -7.18
C VAL A 120 7.05 8.74 -6.16
N ALA A 121 6.83 10.05 -5.97
CA ALA A 121 7.54 10.87 -4.99
C ALA A 121 9.08 10.80 -5.07
N GLY A 122 9.64 10.64 -6.28
CA GLY A 122 11.09 10.60 -6.50
C GLY A 122 11.74 9.25 -6.18
N MET A 123 10.94 8.21 -5.97
CA MET A 123 11.42 6.82 -5.93
C MET A 123 11.88 6.35 -7.32
N GLY A 124 12.42 5.14 -7.39
CA GLY A 124 12.88 4.52 -8.63
C GLY A 124 14.32 4.04 -8.56
N MET A 125 14.66 3.27 -7.51
CA MET A 125 15.90 2.49 -7.48
C MET A 125 16.09 1.73 -8.80
N GLN A 126 17.31 1.78 -9.37
CA GLN A 126 17.57 1.15 -10.69
C GLN A 126 17.33 -0.36 -10.68
N ASP A 127 17.77 -1.04 -9.62
CA ASP A 127 17.52 -2.46 -9.41
C ASP A 127 16.97 -2.70 -7.99
N PRO A 128 15.63 -2.75 -7.83
CA PRO A 128 14.99 -2.96 -6.54
C PRO A 128 15.03 -4.44 -6.09
N ILE A 129 15.39 -5.38 -6.97
CA ILE A 129 15.27 -6.82 -6.69
C ILE A 129 16.16 -7.24 -5.51
N PRO A 130 17.47 -6.89 -5.45
CA PRO A 130 18.31 -7.24 -4.30
C PRO A 130 17.78 -6.67 -2.98
N GLN A 131 17.35 -5.40 -3.00
CA GLN A 131 16.85 -4.71 -1.82
C GLN A 131 15.60 -5.39 -1.24
N LEU A 132 14.63 -5.68 -2.10
CA LEU A 132 13.36 -6.25 -1.67
C LEU A 132 13.43 -7.76 -1.46
N THR A 133 14.34 -8.47 -2.14
CA THR A 133 14.65 -9.87 -1.84
C THR A 133 15.16 -10.03 -0.42
N HIS A 134 16.08 -9.17 0.02
CA HIS A 134 16.57 -9.18 1.41
C HIS A 134 15.43 -8.91 2.39
N LEU A 135 14.66 -7.84 2.18
CA LEU A 135 13.52 -7.49 3.03
C LEU A 135 12.52 -8.64 3.15
N ILE A 136 12.09 -9.22 2.02
CA ILE A 136 11.08 -10.28 1.99
C ILE A 136 11.55 -11.51 2.76
N ARG A 137 12.81 -11.93 2.57
CA ARG A 137 13.37 -13.10 3.27
C ARG A 137 13.43 -12.87 4.78
N GLU A 138 13.90 -11.70 5.20
CA GLU A 138 13.95 -11.34 6.61
C GLU A 138 12.56 -11.25 7.24
N VAL A 139 11.57 -10.73 6.51
CA VAL A 139 10.17 -10.69 6.98
C VAL A 139 9.58 -12.09 7.10
N ASN A 140 9.79 -13.00 6.14
CA ASN A 140 9.35 -14.40 6.27
C ASN A 140 9.95 -15.08 7.52
N ALA A 141 11.19 -14.74 7.88
CA ALA A 141 11.84 -15.28 9.07
C ALA A 141 11.23 -14.79 10.40
N LEU A 142 10.46 -13.71 10.39
CA LEU A 142 9.72 -13.21 11.56
C LEU A 142 8.39 -13.95 11.81
N GLY A 143 8.00 -14.83 10.88
CA GLY A 143 6.77 -15.60 10.94
C GLY A 143 5.90 -15.40 9.71
N ARG A 144 4.84 -16.21 9.58
CA ARG A 144 3.89 -16.11 8.49
C ARG A 144 2.97 -14.90 8.71
N LEU A 145 3.28 -13.79 8.04
CA LEU A 145 2.41 -12.62 8.00
C LEU A 145 1.07 -12.94 7.32
N ALA A 146 0.04 -12.13 7.60
CA ALA A 146 -1.30 -12.27 7.04
C ALA A 146 -1.26 -12.29 5.50
N TYR A 147 -0.54 -11.36 4.89
CA TYR A 147 -0.29 -11.32 3.45
C TYR A 147 0.83 -10.32 3.08
N LEU A 148 1.38 -10.46 1.88
CA LEU A 148 2.19 -9.44 1.20
C LEU A 148 1.35 -8.78 0.10
N HIS A 149 1.27 -7.47 0.10
CA HIS A 149 0.54 -6.69 -0.90
C HIS A 149 1.52 -5.97 -1.83
N LEU A 150 1.46 -6.27 -3.12
CA LEU A 150 2.34 -5.73 -4.14
C LEU A 150 1.59 -4.84 -5.11
N THR A 151 2.19 -3.73 -5.49
CA THR A 151 1.66 -2.82 -6.52
C THR A 151 2.43 -2.99 -7.83
N GLU A 152 1.72 -3.20 -8.93
CA GLU A 152 2.26 -3.35 -10.29
C GLU A 152 3.02 -2.10 -10.77
N SER A 153 4.05 -2.32 -11.59
CA SER A 153 4.91 -1.28 -12.18
C SER A 153 4.16 -0.24 -13.01
N ARG A 154 3.05 -0.65 -13.65
CA ARG A 154 2.14 0.22 -14.39
C ARG A 154 1.36 1.24 -13.55
N ILE A 155 1.60 1.32 -12.24
CA ILE A 155 0.92 2.26 -11.34
C ILE A 155 1.87 3.35 -10.84
N HIS A 156 1.52 4.59 -11.13
CA HIS A 156 2.16 5.78 -10.59
C HIS A 156 1.16 6.54 -9.70
N GLY A 157 1.09 6.14 -8.43
CA GLY A 157 0.17 6.72 -7.45
C GLY A 157 -1.26 6.32 -7.78
N PHE A 158 -2.04 7.22 -8.38
CA PHE A 158 -3.43 6.99 -8.77
C PHE A 158 -3.65 6.87 -10.30
N THR A 159 -2.58 6.98 -11.11
CA THR A 159 -2.64 6.87 -12.58
C THR A 159 -1.97 5.61 -13.11
N ASP A 160 -2.42 5.14 -14.28
CA ASP A 160 -1.70 4.10 -15.03
C ASP A 160 -0.56 4.74 -15.83
N ILE A 161 0.54 4.02 -15.99
CA ILE A 161 1.67 4.36 -16.86
C ILE A 161 2.06 3.13 -17.70
N ASP A 162 2.74 3.37 -18.83
CA ASP A 162 3.43 2.30 -19.53
C ASP A 162 4.61 1.83 -18.68
N ALA A 163 4.75 0.52 -18.52
CA ALA A 163 5.84 -0.10 -17.78
C ALA A 163 6.56 -1.13 -18.66
N PRO A 164 7.90 -1.26 -18.54
CA PRO A 164 8.65 -2.29 -19.26
C PRO A 164 8.20 -3.71 -18.87
N ASP A 165 8.14 -4.62 -19.85
CA ASP A 165 7.78 -6.03 -19.62
C ASP A 165 8.68 -6.75 -18.60
N ALA A 166 9.91 -6.26 -18.40
CA ALA A 166 10.86 -6.80 -17.44
C ALA A 166 10.54 -6.43 -15.98
N GLU A 167 9.75 -5.38 -15.73
CA GLU A 167 9.38 -4.91 -14.38
C GLU A 167 8.23 -5.74 -13.82
N THR A 168 8.55 -6.98 -13.41
CA THR A 168 7.56 -7.96 -12.92
C THR A 168 7.61 -8.14 -11.41
N LEU A 169 6.51 -8.63 -10.84
CA LEU A 169 6.39 -8.96 -9.40
C LEU A 169 6.78 -10.42 -9.10
N ASP A 170 7.19 -11.19 -10.11
CA ASP A 170 7.38 -12.64 -10.04
C ASP A 170 8.38 -13.04 -8.96
N PHE A 171 9.46 -12.28 -8.80
CA PHE A 171 10.46 -12.54 -7.76
C PHE A 171 9.86 -12.47 -6.36
N ALA A 172 9.03 -11.46 -6.09
CA ALA A 172 8.42 -11.24 -4.77
C ALA A 172 7.33 -12.28 -4.48
N VAL A 173 6.51 -12.60 -5.48
CA VAL A 173 5.49 -13.67 -5.39
C VAL A 173 6.15 -15.03 -5.13
N ALA A 174 7.27 -15.32 -5.81
CA ALA A 174 8.01 -16.56 -5.63
C ALA A 174 8.60 -16.68 -4.22
N LEU A 175 9.21 -15.60 -3.71
CA LEU A 175 9.87 -15.55 -2.41
C LEU A 175 8.91 -15.57 -1.20
N TRP A 176 7.67 -15.10 -1.35
CA TRP A 176 6.74 -15.00 -0.23
C TRP A 176 6.11 -16.35 0.13
N ASP A 177 6.08 -16.66 1.43
CA ASP A 177 5.59 -17.95 1.95
C ASP A 177 4.07 -17.98 2.20
N GLY A 178 3.41 -16.81 2.20
CA GLY A 178 1.99 -16.63 2.53
C GLY A 178 1.09 -16.21 1.36
N PRO A 179 -0.12 -15.73 1.66
CA PRO A 179 -1.00 -15.10 0.67
C PRO A 179 -0.38 -13.83 0.08
N VAL A 180 -0.63 -13.59 -1.21
CA VAL A 180 -0.17 -12.39 -1.92
C VAL A 180 -1.36 -11.62 -2.50
N LEU A 181 -1.41 -10.33 -2.20
CA LEU A 181 -2.35 -9.39 -2.81
C LEU A 181 -1.64 -8.64 -3.94
N LEU A 182 -2.22 -8.64 -5.14
CA LEU A 182 -1.72 -7.94 -6.31
C LEU A 182 -2.65 -6.78 -6.68
N ALA A 183 -2.11 -5.58 -6.75
CA ALA A 183 -2.86 -4.37 -7.07
C ALA A 183 -2.26 -3.64 -8.27
N GLY A 184 -3.13 -3.08 -9.12
CA GLY A 184 -2.71 -2.15 -10.17
C GLY A 184 -3.23 -2.48 -11.55
N GLY A 185 -4.13 -1.64 -12.07
CA GLY A 185 -4.53 -1.70 -13.48
C GLY A 185 -5.36 -2.93 -13.88
N TYR A 186 -5.73 -3.76 -12.91
CA TYR A 186 -6.52 -4.97 -13.15
C TYR A 186 -7.95 -4.68 -13.62
N SER A 187 -8.40 -5.47 -14.60
CA SER A 187 -9.80 -5.67 -14.96
C SER A 187 -10.27 -7.02 -14.41
N ALA A 188 -11.57 -7.33 -14.53
CA ALA A 188 -12.07 -8.67 -14.18
C ALA A 188 -11.36 -9.78 -14.96
N ASP A 189 -11.11 -9.56 -16.26
CA ASP A 189 -10.47 -10.56 -17.13
C ASP A 189 -8.99 -10.73 -16.80
N SER A 190 -8.24 -9.64 -16.64
CA SER A 190 -6.81 -9.75 -16.30
C SER A 190 -6.61 -10.28 -14.89
N ALA A 191 -7.51 -9.98 -13.95
CA ALA A 191 -7.51 -10.61 -12.63
C ALA A 191 -7.67 -12.13 -12.72
N ARG A 192 -8.61 -12.61 -13.54
CA ARG A 192 -8.79 -14.05 -13.78
C ARG A 192 -7.56 -14.70 -14.41
N GLN A 193 -6.94 -14.06 -15.40
CA GLN A 193 -5.73 -14.57 -16.04
C GLN A 193 -4.55 -14.70 -15.06
N VAL A 194 -4.45 -13.79 -14.09
CA VAL A 194 -3.41 -13.84 -13.07
C VAL A 194 -3.67 -14.95 -12.05
N VAL A 195 -4.90 -15.04 -11.53
CA VAL A 195 -5.26 -16.02 -10.49
C VAL A 195 -5.33 -17.44 -11.05
N ASP A 196 -6.03 -17.65 -12.17
CA ASP A 196 -6.25 -19.00 -12.72
C ASP A 196 -5.12 -19.45 -13.66
N GLY A 197 -4.27 -18.51 -14.08
CA GLY A 197 -3.17 -18.73 -15.01
C GLY A 197 -1.81 -18.56 -14.34
N LYS A 198 -1.28 -17.33 -14.38
CA LYS A 198 0.13 -17.03 -14.07
C LYS A 198 0.55 -17.50 -12.66
N PHE A 199 -0.27 -17.29 -11.65
CA PHE A 199 0.03 -17.60 -10.26
C PHE A 199 -0.92 -18.64 -9.66
N ARG A 200 -1.45 -19.54 -10.47
CA ARG A 200 -2.44 -20.56 -10.05
C ARG A 200 -2.00 -21.47 -8.90
N ASP A 201 -0.68 -21.62 -8.71
CA ASP A 201 -0.09 -22.50 -7.68
C ASP A 201 0.26 -21.71 -6.39
N LYS A 202 -0.18 -20.45 -6.27
CA LYS A 202 0.02 -19.56 -5.12
C LYS A 202 -1.34 -19.01 -4.64
N ASP A 203 -1.42 -18.70 -3.35
CA ASP A 203 -2.59 -18.03 -2.76
C ASP A 203 -2.61 -16.54 -3.17
N VAL A 204 -3.10 -16.24 -4.37
CA VAL A 204 -3.15 -14.88 -4.92
C VAL A 204 -4.55 -14.30 -4.88
N VAL A 205 -4.63 -13.05 -4.43
CA VAL A 205 -5.84 -12.21 -4.46
C VAL A 205 -5.57 -10.95 -5.26
N VAL A 206 -6.49 -10.55 -6.13
CA VAL A 206 -6.38 -9.29 -6.89
C VAL A 206 -7.16 -8.18 -6.20
N VAL A 207 -6.52 -7.03 -6.04
CA VAL A 207 -7.04 -5.85 -5.34
C VAL A 207 -7.46 -4.77 -6.35
N PHE A 208 -8.68 -4.28 -6.19
CA PHE A 208 -9.23 -3.19 -7.01
C PHE A 208 -9.39 -1.93 -6.16
N GLY A 209 -8.75 -0.83 -6.55
CA GLY A 209 -8.92 0.48 -5.92
C GLY A 209 -10.00 1.33 -6.62
N ARG A 210 -9.64 1.91 -7.76
CA ARG A 210 -10.49 2.86 -8.52
C ARG A 210 -11.90 2.34 -8.82
N TYR A 211 -12.01 1.07 -9.20
CA TYR A 211 -13.33 0.49 -9.48
C TYR A 211 -14.14 0.20 -8.21
N PHE A 212 -13.49 -0.01 -7.06
CA PHE A 212 -14.22 -0.16 -5.80
C PHE A 212 -14.79 1.18 -5.33
N ILE A 213 -14.14 2.31 -5.64
CA ILE A 213 -14.69 3.66 -5.38
C ILE A 213 -16.07 3.80 -6.03
N SER A 214 -16.23 3.39 -7.29
CA SER A 214 -17.47 3.60 -8.05
C SER A 214 -18.46 2.42 -8.01
N ASN A 215 -18.08 1.28 -7.44
CA ASN A 215 -18.88 0.05 -7.42
C ASN A 215 -18.85 -0.56 -6.01
N PRO A 216 -19.77 -0.18 -5.10
CA PRO A 216 -19.80 -0.72 -3.74
C PRO A 216 -20.10 -2.23 -3.70
N ASP A 217 -20.67 -2.77 -4.77
CA ASP A 217 -20.93 -4.20 -5.03
C ASP A 217 -19.95 -4.84 -6.03
N LEU A 218 -18.73 -4.30 -6.16
CA LEU A 218 -17.76 -4.77 -7.15
C LEU A 218 -17.60 -6.30 -7.20
N PRO A 219 -17.45 -7.03 -6.08
CA PRO A 219 -17.31 -8.49 -6.12
C PRO A 219 -18.52 -9.19 -6.76
N PHE A 220 -19.74 -8.71 -6.47
CA PHE A 220 -20.95 -9.24 -7.07
C PHE A 220 -20.97 -8.97 -8.58
N ARG A 221 -20.63 -7.74 -9.00
CA ARG A 221 -20.62 -7.38 -10.42
C ARG A 221 -19.65 -8.23 -11.23
N ILE A 222 -18.44 -8.43 -10.72
CA ILE A 222 -17.43 -9.29 -11.36
C ILE A 222 -17.95 -10.74 -11.47
N LYS A 223 -18.53 -11.28 -10.38
CA LYS A 223 -19.06 -12.65 -10.37
C LYS A 223 -20.23 -12.85 -11.32
N ALA A 224 -21.14 -11.88 -11.39
CA ALA A 224 -22.36 -11.94 -12.19
C ALA A 224 -22.19 -11.42 -13.63
N GLY A 225 -21.02 -10.88 -13.98
CA GLY A 225 -20.78 -10.27 -15.29
C GLY A 225 -21.54 -8.94 -15.50
N VAL A 226 -21.88 -8.24 -14.42
CA VAL A 226 -22.55 -6.93 -14.48
C VAL A 226 -21.54 -5.85 -14.83
N ALA A 227 -21.92 -4.93 -15.72
CA ALA A 227 -21.07 -3.82 -16.12
C ALA A 227 -20.65 -2.94 -14.93
N LEU A 228 -19.37 -2.57 -14.91
CA LEU A 228 -18.83 -1.70 -13.87
C LEU A 228 -19.21 -0.23 -14.15
N THR A 229 -19.67 0.45 -13.11
CA THR A 229 -19.87 1.91 -13.12
C THR A 229 -18.50 2.60 -13.29
N PRO A 230 -18.34 3.47 -14.29
CA PRO A 230 -17.12 4.27 -14.44
C PRO A 230 -16.86 5.14 -13.21
N TYR A 231 -15.60 5.29 -12.83
CA TYR A 231 -15.19 6.17 -11.73
C TYR A 231 -14.96 7.60 -12.22
N ARG A 232 -15.20 8.57 -11.32
CA ARG A 232 -14.97 10.02 -11.54
C ARG A 232 -13.70 10.48 -10.82
N ARG A 233 -12.61 10.71 -11.56
CA ARG A 233 -11.29 11.07 -10.99
C ARG A 233 -11.33 12.40 -10.22
N GLU A 234 -12.12 13.34 -10.73
CA GLU A 234 -12.36 14.66 -10.15
C GLU A 234 -12.92 14.60 -8.71
N THR A 235 -13.50 13.46 -8.31
CA THR A 235 -14.05 13.26 -6.97
C THR A 235 -13.18 12.40 -6.03
N PHE A 236 -12.02 11.89 -6.46
CA PHE A 236 -11.21 10.98 -5.63
C PHE A 236 -10.76 11.62 -4.31
N TYR A 237 -10.52 12.92 -4.30
CA TYR A 237 -10.13 13.69 -3.12
C TYR A 237 -11.21 14.68 -2.71
N THR A 238 -12.47 14.30 -2.86
CA THR A 238 -13.62 15.08 -2.40
C THR A 238 -13.68 15.16 -0.87
N HIS A 239 -14.29 16.23 -0.36
CA HIS A 239 -14.69 16.36 1.06
C HIS A 239 -16.23 16.33 1.22
N SER A 240 -16.96 16.02 0.15
CA SER A 240 -18.42 15.93 0.11
C SER A 240 -18.89 14.48 -0.03
N ARG A 241 -20.21 14.28 0.01
CA ARG A 241 -20.84 12.99 -0.28
C ARG A 241 -20.67 12.57 -1.75
N GLU A 242 -20.58 13.56 -2.64
CA GLU A 242 -20.58 13.37 -4.08
C GLU A 242 -19.29 12.71 -4.55
N GLY A 243 -19.41 11.57 -5.25
CA GLY A 243 -18.30 10.73 -5.67
C GLY A 243 -17.63 9.92 -4.55
N TYR A 244 -18.28 9.83 -3.38
CA TYR A 244 -17.79 9.03 -2.25
C TYR A 244 -18.81 7.99 -1.80
N THR A 245 -20.00 8.41 -1.34
CA THR A 245 -21.05 7.50 -0.86
C THR A 245 -22.35 7.60 -1.66
N ASP A 246 -22.30 8.16 -2.87
CA ASP A 246 -23.43 8.34 -3.76
C ASP A 246 -23.39 7.42 -5.00
N TYR A 247 -22.37 6.57 -5.14
CA TYR A 247 -22.38 5.49 -6.12
C TYR A 247 -23.39 4.42 -5.72
N ALA A 248 -24.30 4.08 -6.64
CA ALA A 248 -25.35 3.12 -6.41
C ALA A 248 -24.87 1.66 -6.54
N PHE A 249 -25.49 0.78 -5.75
CA PHE A 249 -25.49 -0.65 -6.01
C PHE A 249 -26.13 -0.95 -7.39
N SER A 250 -25.73 -2.05 -8.04
CA SER A 250 -26.40 -2.52 -9.26
C SER A 250 -27.84 -2.95 -8.96
N GLY A 251 -28.72 -2.87 -9.96
CA GLY A 251 -30.10 -3.33 -9.82
C GLY A 251 -30.16 -4.83 -9.54
N GLU A 252 -29.26 -5.59 -10.15
CA GLU A 252 -29.08 -7.03 -9.97
C GLU A 252 -28.66 -7.37 -8.54
N PHE A 253 -27.78 -6.58 -7.91
CA PHE A 253 -27.40 -6.78 -6.51
C PHE A 253 -28.58 -6.57 -5.56
N LEU A 254 -29.36 -5.50 -5.79
CA LEU A 254 -30.54 -5.21 -4.99
C LEU A 254 -31.65 -6.26 -5.16
N ALA A 255 -31.81 -6.82 -6.35
CA ALA A 255 -32.75 -7.90 -6.61
C ALA A 255 -32.30 -9.23 -5.97
N ALA A 256 -30.98 -9.50 -5.94
CA ALA A 256 -30.42 -10.71 -5.35
C ALA A 256 -30.29 -10.64 -3.81
N THR A 257 -30.27 -9.43 -3.25
CA THR A 257 -30.17 -9.17 -1.82
C THR A 257 -31.43 -8.42 -1.36
N PRO A 258 -32.62 -9.05 -1.38
CA PRO A 258 -33.83 -8.39 -0.91
C PRO A 258 -33.57 -7.90 0.50
N CYS A 259 -33.65 -6.59 0.68
CA CYS A 259 -33.44 -5.93 1.96
C CYS A 259 -34.28 -6.67 3.01
N VAL A 260 -33.66 -7.13 4.09
CA VAL A 260 -34.43 -7.54 5.27
C VAL A 260 -35.05 -6.25 5.79
N ALA A 261 -36.34 -6.07 5.48
CA ALA A 261 -37.13 -4.92 5.89
C ALA A 261 -37.20 -4.80 7.42
#